data_AF-A0A7X9H8S7-F1
#
_entry.id   AF-A0A7X9H8S7-F1
#
_cell.length_a   1.000
_cell.length_b   1.000
_cell.length_c   1.000
_cell.angle_alpha   90.00
_cell.angle_beta   90.00
_cell.angle_gamma   90.00
#
_symmetry.space_group_name_H-M   'P 1'
#
loop_
_entity.id
_entity.type
_entity.pdbx_description
1 polymer ?
#
loop_
_entity_poly.entity_id
_entity_poly.type
_entity_poly.pdbx_seq_one_letter_code
_entity_poly.pdbx_strand_id
1 'polypeptide(L)'
;MKQRITISIAGKEFELDVEATSEEKIRSAVKRINQRIFEKTSLFPMVPRDEILSMILLEEEVRLVEFETLRDKEKEKLLQQLHTLDERLGEYLIGR
;
A
#
# COMPACT_ATOMS: atom_id res chain seq x y z
N MET A 1 21.63 -5.11 1.78
CA MET A 1 22.36 -6.11 0.97
C MET A 1 21.32 -6.69 0.03
N LYS A 2 21.59 -6.61 -1.27
CA LYS A 2 20.67 -7.11 -2.29
C LYS A 2 20.78 -8.62 -2.39
N GLN A 3 19.65 -9.27 -2.64
CA GLN A 3 19.56 -10.70 -2.88
C GLN A 3 18.57 -10.96 -4.01
N ARG A 4 18.80 -12.04 -4.75
CA ARG A 4 17.89 -12.48 -5.79
C ARG A 4 16.82 -13.39 -5.20
N ILE A 5 15.56 -13.11 -5.51
CA ILE A 5 14.42 -13.95 -5.14
C ILE A 5 13.66 -14.36 -6.39
N THR A 6 13.02 -15.52 -6.32
CA THR A 6 12.02 -15.96 -7.30
C THR A 6 10.64 -15.87 -6.67
N ILE A 7 9.69 -15.30 -7.42
CA ILE A 7 8.28 -15.20 -7.06
C ILE A 7 7.41 -15.74 -8.20
N SER A 8 6.20 -16.17 -7.88
CA SER A 8 5.21 -16.60 -8.87
C SER A 8 3.96 -15.73 -8.76
N ILE A 9 3.62 -15.04 -9.84
CA ILE A 9 2.39 -14.25 -9.95
C ILE A 9 1.57 -14.86 -11.08
N ALA A 10 0.34 -15.27 -10.76
CA ALA A 10 -0.57 -15.81 -11.76
C ALA A 10 0.06 -17.00 -12.53
N GLY A 11 0.83 -17.86 -11.85
CA GLY A 11 1.50 -19.00 -12.47
C GLY A 11 2.65 -18.65 -13.43
N LYS A 12 3.07 -17.37 -13.48
CA LYS A 12 4.28 -16.93 -14.17
C LYS A 12 5.36 -16.64 -13.14
N GLU A 13 6.56 -17.15 -13.37
CA GLU A 13 7.71 -16.92 -12.51
C GLU A 13 8.45 -15.63 -12.90
N PHE A 14 8.91 -14.90 -11.90
CA PHE A 14 9.71 -13.70 -12.04
C PHE A 14 10.90 -13.76 -11.10
N GLU A 15 12.07 -13.38 -11.60
CA GLU A 15 13.27 -13.18 -10.80
C GLU A 15 13.44 -11.69 -10.50
N LEU A 16 13.69 -11.38 -9.23
CA LEU A 16 13.82 -10.00 -8.75
C LEU A 16 15.06 -9.87 -7.87
N ASP A 17 15.84 -8.81 -8.09
CA ASP A 17 16.89 -8.39 -7.17
C ASP A 17 16.31 -7.38 -6.16
N VAL A 18 16.26 -7.77 -4.89
CA VAL A 18 15.56 -7.02 -3.83
C VAL A 18 16.47 -6.75 -2.64
N GLU A 19 16.21 -5.68 -1.89
CA GLU A 19 16.82 -5.52 -0.57
C GLU A 19 16.29 -6.60 0.38
N ALA A 20 17.16 -7.17 1.21
CA ALA A 20 16.78 -8.21 2.16
C ALA A 20 15.62 -7.81 3.09
N THR A 21 15.57 -6.53 3.49
CA THR A 21 14.50 -5.97 4.34
C THR A 21 13.14 -5.88 3.64
N SER A 22 13.11 -5.97 2.31
CA SER A 22 11.91 -5.87 1.49
C SER A 22 11.36 -7.23 1.06
N GLU A 23 12.14 -8.32 1.17
CA GLU A 23 11.73 -9.64 0.69
C GLU A 23 10.38 -10.06 1.27
N GLU A 24 10.23 -10.01 2.60
CA GLU A 24 8.99 -10.45 3.26
C GLU A 24 7.77 -9.63 2.81
N LYS A 25 7.96 -8.32 2.62
CA LYS A 25 6.90 -7.42 2.12
C LYS A 25 6.51 -7.79 0.69
N ILE A 26 7.49 -8.10 -0.17
CA ILE A 26 7.26 -8.50 -1.56
C ILE A 26 6.54 -9.84 -1.61
N ARG A 27 6.99 -10.85 -0.84
CA ARG A 27 6.32 -12.17 -0.79
C ARG A 27 4.89 -12.06 -0.28
N SER A 28 4.68 -11.25 0.76
CA SER A 28 3.33 -10.93 1.26
C SER A 28 2.45 -10.25 0.20
N ALA A 29 3.01 -9.30 -0.56
CA ALA A 29 2.28 -8.65 -1.65
C ALA A 29 1.91 -9.63 -2.76
N VAL A 30 2.84 -10.50 -3.18
CA VAL A 30 2.58 -11.55 -4.18
C VAL A 30 1.46 -12.49 -3.75
N LYS A 31 1.44 -12.91 -2.48
CA LYS A 31 0.37 -13.74 -1.93
C LYS A 31 -1.00 -13.06 -2.05
N ARG A 32 -1.08 -11.76 -1.71
CA ARG A 32 -2.32 -10.97 -1.83
C ARG A 32 -2.77 -10.81 -3.29
N ILE A 33 -1.82 -10.53 -4.20
CA ILE A 33 -2.11 -10.40 -5.63
C ILE A 33 -2.69 -11.70 -6.18
N ASN A 34 -2.05 -12.85 -5.90
CA ASN A 34 -2.54 -14.14 -6.36
C ASN A 34 -3.93 -14.48 -5.81
N GLN A 35 -4.19 -14.16 -4.55
CA GLN A 35 -5.50 -14.34 -3.95
C GLN A 35 -6.58 -13.52 -4.68
N ARG A 36 -6.32 -12.24 -4.96
CA ARG A 36 -7.27 -11.38 -5.68
C ARG A 36 -7.49 -11.82 -7.13
N ILE A 37 -6.43 -12.30 -7.81
CA ILE A 37 -6.54 -12.90 -9.14
C ILE A 37 -7.47 -14.10 -9.10
N PHE A 38 -7.28 -15.00 -8.12
CA PHE A 38 -8.12 -16.19 -7.95
C PHE A 38 -9.59 -15.83 -7.70
N GLU A 39 -9.85 -14.90 -6.77
CA GLU A 39 -11.20 -14.42 -6.44
C GLU A 39 -11.90 -13.81 -7.65
N LYS A 40 -11.23 -12.88 -8.35
CA LYS A 40 -11.80 -12.23 -9.54
C LYS A 40 -12.06 -13.21 -10.68
N THR A 41 -11.11 -14.11 -10.96
CA THR A 41 -11.27 -15.11 -12.03
C THR A 41 -12.44 -16.04 -11.74
N SER A 42 -12.70 -16.34 -10.46
CA SER A 42 -13.84 -17.17 -10.04
C SER A 42 -15.17 -16.45 -10.22
N LEU A 43 -15.21 -15.13 -10.01
CA LEU A 43 -16.42 -14.30 -10.21
C LEU A 43 -16.72 -14.04 -11.70
N PHE A 44 -15.69 -13.99 -12.53
CA PHE A 44 -15.77 -13.60 -13.93
C PHE A 44 -15.04 -14.61 -14.85
N PRO A 45 -15.51 -15.87 -14.91
CA PRO A 45 -14.77 -16.96 -15.59
C PRO A 45 -14.66 -16.79 -17.11
N MET A 46 -15.52 -15.97 -17.72
CA MET A 46 -15.53 -15.70 -19.16
C MET A 46 -14.72 -14.44 -19.53
N VAL A 47 -14.24 -13.70 -18.54
CA VAL A 47 -13.47 -12.46 -18.77
C VAL A 47 -12.00 -12.83 -18.98
N PRO A 48 -11.36 -12.31 -20.05
CA PRO A 48 -9.95 -12.51 -20.29
C PRO A 48 -9.07 -12.12 -19.10
N ARG A 49 -7.99 -12.87 -18.92
CA ARG A 49 -7.12 -12.72 -17.75
C ARG A 49 -6.48 -11.33 -17.64
N ASP A 50 -6.09 -10.75 -18.75
CA ASP A 50 -5.56 -9.40 -18.89
C ASP A 50 -6.58 -8.33 -18.49
N GLU A 51 -7.86 -8.50 -18.85
CA GLU A 51 -8.94 -7.63 -18.37
C GLU A 51 -9.12 -7.78 -16.84
N ILE A 52 -9.10 -9.00 -16.31
CA ILE A 52 -9.14 -9.24 -14.86
C ILE A 52 -7.98 -8.55 -14.14
N LEU A 53 -6.76 -8.67 -14.66
CA LEU A 53 -5.58 -7.99 -14.12
C LEU A 53 -5.73 -6.47 -14.19
N SER A 54 -6.29 -5.94 -15.27
CA SER A 54 -6.56 -4.50 -15.43
C SER A 54 -7.57 -4.00 -14.40
N MET A 55 -8.63 -4.76 -14.14
CA MET A 55 -9.60 -4.42 -13.08
C MET A 55 -8.94 -4.46 -11.69
N ILE A 56 -8.12 -5.47 -11.40
CA ILE A 56 -7.40 -5.58 -10.12
C ILE A 56 -6.46 -4.40 -9.92
N LEU A 57 -5.74 -4.00 -10.98
CA LEU A 57 -4.84 -2.85 -10.97
C LEU A 57 -5.60 -1.57 -10.67
N LEU A 58 -6.70 -1.31 -11.39
CA LEU A 58 -7.54 -0.12 -11.14
C LEU A 58 -8.04 -0.07 -9.70
N GLU A 59 -8.50 -1.20 -9.16
CA GLU A 59 -8.96 -1.27 -7.78
C GLU A 59 -7.85 -1.07 -6.73
N GLU A 60 -6.61 -1.52 -7.00
CA GLU A 60 -5.47 -1.18 -6.13
C GLU A 60 -5.12 0.29 -6.22
N GLU A 61 -5.14 0.88 -7.42
CA GLU A 61 -4.81 2.29 -7.60
C GLU A 61 -5.83 3.19 -6.89
N VAL A 62 -7.12 2.86 -6.99
CA VAL A 62 -8.17 3.56 -6.24
C VAL A 62 -7.92 3.47 -4.73
N ARG A 63 -7.64 2.27 -4.20
CA ARG A 63 -7.32 2.11 -2.77
C ARG A 63 -6.06 2.85 -2.34
N LEU A 64 -5.06 2.91 -3.20
CA LEU A 64 -3.83 3.66 -2.94
C LEU A 64 -4.12 5.16 -2.83
N VAL A 65 -4.86 5.71 -3.79
CA VAL A 65 -5.29 7.13 -3.78
C VAL A 65 -6.11 7.45 -2.53
N GLU A 66 -7.04 6.57 -2.14
CA GLU A 66 -7.83 6.72 -0.92
C GLU A 66 -6.93 6.71 0.34
N PHE A 67 -5.99 5.77 0.41
CA PHE A 67 -5.03 5.67 1.52
C PHE A 67 -4.14 6.90 1.63
N GLU A 68 -3.60 7.40 0.51
CA GLU A 68 -2.76 8.60 0.49
C GLU A 68 -3.55 9.83 0.93
N THR A 69 -4.79 9.96 0.45
CA THR A 69 -5.69 11.05 0.86
C THR A 69 -5.97 11.02 2.37
N LEU A 70 -6.22 9.84 2.94
CA LEU A 70 -6.45 9.67 4.37
C LEU A 70 -5.20 9.99 5.18
N ARG A 71 -4.04 9.47 4.77
CA ARG A 71 -2.75 9.74 5.41
C ARG A 71 -2.45 11.24 5.45
N ASP A 72 -2.71 11.95 4.37
CA ASP A 72 -2.42 13.39 4.28
C ASP A 72 -3.35 14.20 5.20
N LYS A 73 -4.63 13.82 5.30
CA LYS A 73 -5.58 14.40 6.26
C LYS A 73 -5.16 14.15 7.71
N GLU A 74 -4.72 12.93 8.03
CA GLU A 74 -4.23 12.60 9.37
C GLU A 74 -2.97 13.39 9.74
N LYS A 75 -2.05 13.55 8.79
CA LYS A 75 -0.86 14.40 8.94
C LYS A 75 -1.23 15.84 9.23
N GLU A 76 -2.17 16.42 8.48
CA GLU A 76 -2.63 17.79 8.70
C GLU A 76 -3.25 17.95 10.11
N LYS A 77 -4.08 17.00 10.52
CA LYS A 77 -4.65 16.98 11.87
C LYS A 77 -3.58 16.93 12.96
N LEU A 78 -2.55 16.10 12.80
CA LEU A 78 -1.44 16.00 13.76
C LEU A 78 -0.64 17.31 13.84
N LEU A 79 -0.40 17.97 12.70
CA LEU A 79 0.28 19.27 12.66
C LEU A 79 -0.54 20.36 13.37
N GLN A 80 -1.86 20.39 13.15
CA GLN A 80 -2.76 21.31 13.87
C GLN A 80 -2.70 21.08 15.38
N GLN A 81 -2.75 19.82 15.83
CA GLN A 81 -2.65 19.48 17.25
C GLN A 81 -1.30 19.89 17.85
N LEU A 82 -0.20 19.73 17.11
CA LEU A 82 1.13 20.17 17.54
C LEU A 82 1.19 21.69 17.68
N HIS A 83 0.61 22.43 16.72
CA HIS A 83 0.57 23.89 16.77
C HIS A 83 -0.23 24.40 17.95
N THR A 84 -1.43 23.84 18.20
CA THR A 84 -2.24 24.18 19.38
C THR A 84 -1.50 23.87 20.69
N LEU A 85 -0.70 22.80 20.73
CA LEU A 85 0.11 22.50 21.91
C LEU A 85 1.20 23.54 22.13
N ASP A 86 1.89 23.95 21.06
CA ASP A 86 2.94 24.97 21.09
C ASP A 86 2.41 26.33 21.56
N GLU A 87 1.26 26.76 21.02
CA GLU A 87 0.56 27.98 21.45
C GLU A 87 0.25 27.95 22.95
N ARG A 88 -0.36 26.86 23.43
CA ARG A 88 -0.71 26.69 24.86
C ARG A 88 0.52 26.68 25.77
N LEU A 89 1.64 26.11 25.31
CA LEU A 89 2.89 26.14 26.06
C LEU A 89 3.47 27.56 26.11
N GLY A 90 3.43 28.30 25.00
CA GLY A 90 3.81 29.71 24.96
C GLY A 90 3.00 30.56 25.93
N GLU A 91 1.68 30.43 25.92
CA GLU A 91 0.78 31.10 26.87
C GLU A 91 1.12 30.77 28.33
N TYR A 92 1.37 29.49 28.64
CA TYR A 92 1.73 29.06 29.99
C TYR A 92 3.06 29.64 30.48
N LEU A 93 4.05 29.75 29.58
CA LEU A 93 5.38 30.27 29.89
C LEU A 93 5.41 31.80 30.04
N ILE A 94 4.55 32.52 29.32
CA ILE A 94 4.42 33.99 29.41
C ILE A 94 3.49 34.42 30.56
N GLY A 95 2.52 33.57 30.93
CA GLY A 95 1.59 33.80 32.03
C GLY A 95 2.17 33.59 33.44
N ARG A 96 3.48 33.39 33.57
CA ARG A 96 4.27 33.35 34.80
C ARG A 96 5.29 34.48 34.82
#